data_AF-A0A7G6WZ38-F1
#
_entry.id   AF-A0A7G6WZ38-F1
#
_cell.length_a   1.000
_cell.length_b   1.000
_cell.length_c   1.000
_cell.angle_alpha   90.00
_cell.angle_beta   90.00
_cell.angle_gamma   90.00
#
_symmetry.space_group_name_H-M   'P 1'
#
loop_
_entity.id
_entity.type
_entity.pdbx_description
1 polymer ?
#
loop_
_entity_poly.entity_id
_entity_poly.type
_entity_poly.pdbx_seq_one_letter_code
_entity_poly.pdbx_strand_id
1 'polypeptide(L)' 'MIGQQRQVATLMPGDNAVLRAGLIGALTIGTVIGRHLLEFDGLADATPDEITAVLRPLIHALVAGEG' A
#
# COMPACT_ATOMS: atom_id res chain seq x y z
N MET A 1 -8.81 12.53 -2.37
CA MET A 1 -8.39 11.26 -1.75
C MET A 1 -8.80 11.08 -0.28
N ILE A 2 -9.02 12.14 0.51
CA ILE A 2 -9.26 12.06 1.96
C ILE A 2 -10.55 11.30 2.34
N GLY A 3 -11.61 11.39 1.54
CA GLY A 3 -12.89 10.71 1.80
C GLY A 3 -12.82 9.18 1.68
N GLN A 4 -12.08 8.69 0.69
CA GLN A 4 -11.92 7.24 0.44
C GLN A 4 -11.04 6.57 1.51
N GLN A 5 -9.99 7.25 1.98
CA GLN A 5 -9.17 6.78 3.10
C GLN A 5 -9.99 6.58 4.38
N ARG A 6 -10.89 7.52 4.70
CA ARG A 6 -11.76 7.39 5.88
C ARG A 6 -12.73 6.21 5.74
N GLN A 7 -13.27 5.98 4.55
CA GLN A 7 -14.15 4.84 4.30
C GLN A 7 -13.42 3.50 4.45
N VAL A 8 -12.21 3.36 3.89
CA VAL A 8 -11.39 2.15 4.07
C VAL A 8 -11.01 1.94 5.54
N ALA A 9 -10.67 3.01 6.26
CA ALA A 9 -10.32 2.93 7.68
C ALA A 9 -11.47 2.38 8.55
N THR A 10 -12.74 2.60 8.19
CA THR A 10 -13.88 2.03 8.94
C THR A 10 -13.95 0.50 8.89
N LEU A 11 -13.24 -0.12 7.94
CA LEU A 11 -13.19 -1.58 7.75
C LEU A 11 -11.93 -2.20 8.37
N MET A 12 -11.00 -1.39 8.89
CA MET A 12 -9.72 -1.86 9.43
C MET A 12 -9.80 -1.97 10.95
N PRO A 13 -9.61 -3.17 11.54
CA PRO A 13 -9.60 -3.35 12.99
C PRO A 13 -8.33 -2.74 13.61
N GLY A 14 -8.42 -2.34 14.89
CA GLY A 14 -7.28 -1.88 15.69
C GLY A 14 -6.96 -0.38 15.58
N ASP A 15 -5.94 0.06 16.31
CA ASP A 15 -5.56 1.47 16.42
C ASP A 15 -5.02 2.05 15.12
N ASN A 16 -5.02 3.38 14.99
CA ASN A 16 -4.41 4.08 13.86
C ASN A 16 -4.95 3.68 12.48
N ALA A 17 -6.20 3.19 12.37
CA ALA A 17 -6.79 2.72 11.12
C ALA A 17 -6.71 3.76 9.97
N VAL A 18 -6.89 5.04 10.28
CA VAL A 18 -6.76 6.13 9.29
C VAL A 18 -5.32 6.27 8.78
N LEU A 19 -4.33 6.16 9.68
CA LEU A 19 -2.91 6.21 9.30
C LEU A 19 -2.54 4.99 8.45
N ARG A 20 -2.99 3.80 8.83
CA ARG A 20 -2.72 2.55 8.10
C ARG A 20 -3.37 2.56 6.71
N ALA A 21 -4.63 3.00 6.60
CA ALA A 21 -5.27 3.28 5.30
C ALA A 21 -4.49 4.33 4.49
N GLY A 22 -3.92 5.32 5.19
CA GLY A 22 -2.99 6.30 4.66
C GLY A 22 -1.77 5.68 3.98
N LEU A 23 -1.07 4.83 4.72
CA LEU A 23 0.13 4.12 4.29
C LEU A 23 -0.14 3.18 3.11
N ILE A 24 -1.28 2.47 3.11
CA ILE A 24 -1.68 1.65 1.96
C ILE A 24 -1.77 2.52 0.70
N GLY A 25 -2.44 3.69 0.78
CA GLY A 25 -2.52 4.61 -0.34
C GLY A 25 -1.15 5.15 -0.78
N ALA A 26 -0.28 5.49 0.17
CA ALA A 26 1.06 5.98 -0.10
C ALA A 26 1.94 4.91 -0.79
N LEU A 27 1.86 3.66 -0.35
CA LEU A 27 2.54 2.52 -0.97
C LEU A 27 2.05 2.34 -2.41
N THR A 28 0.74 2.32 -2.65
CA THR A 28 0.18 2.19 -4.00
C THR A 28 0.68 3.28 -4.94
N ILE A 29 0.64 4.54 -4.50
CA ILE A 29 1.12 5.67 -5.31
C ILE A 29 2.63 5.58 -5.52
N GLY A 30 3.40 5.27 -4.47
CA GLY A 30 4.85 5.12 -4.53
C GLY A 30 5.29 4.00 -5.46
N THR A 31 4.57 2.87 -5.49
CA THR A 31 4.82 1.77 -6.42
C THR A 31 4.58 2.19 -7.86
N VAL A 32 3.49 2.92 -8.15
CA VAL A 32 3.18 3.40 -9.51
C VAL A 32 4.23 4.42 -9.98
N ILE A 33 4.56 5.40 -9.13
CA ILE A 33 5.57 6.42 -9.44
C ILE A 33 6.95 5.79 -9.61
N GLY A 34 7.36 4.93 -8.67
CA GLY A 34 8.65 4.25 -8.69
C GLY A 34 8.82 3.35 -9.91
N ARG A 35 7.74 2.71 -10.37
CA ARG A 35 7.77 1.85 -11.57
C ARG A 35 7.79 2.64 -12.87
N HIS A 36 6.94 3.66 -13.00
CA HIS A 36 6.64 4.26 -14.31
C HIS A 36 7.25 5.64 -14.55
N LEU A 37 7.61 6.37 -13.49
CA LEU A 37 8.17 7.72 -13.62
C LEU A 37 9.65 7.76 -13.22
N LEU A 38 10.01 7.05 -12.16
CA LEU A 38 11.38 7.05 -11.64
C LEU A 38 12.19 5.83 -12.09
N GLU A 39 11.51 4.81 -12.62
CA GLU A 39 12.11 3.58 -13.16
C GLU A 39 13.16 2.98 -12.22
N PHE A 40 12.80 2.79 -10.93
CA PHE A 40 13.72 2.20 -9.96
C PHE A 40 14.17 0.82 -10.41
N ASP A 41 15.49 0.57 -10.32
CA ASP A 41 16.09 -0.72 -10.64
C ASP A 41 15.37 -1.86 -9.92
N GLY A 42 15.00 -2.90 -10.67
CA GLY A 42 14.23 -4.04 -10.17
C GLY A 42 12.73 -3.81 -10.01
N LEU A 43 12.25 -2.57 -9.92
CA LEU A 43 10.81 -2.25 -9.94
C LEU A 43 10.28 -2.01 -11.36
N ALA A 44 11.10 -1.40 -12.23
CA ALA A 44 10.77 -1.16 -13.63
C ALA A 44 10.54 -2.48 -14.40
N ASP A 45 11.40 -3.48 -14.16
CA ASP A 45 11.38 -4.77 -14.87
C ASP A 45 10.42 -5.80 -14.25
N ALA A 46 10.02 -5.62 -12.98
CA ALA A 46 9.17 -6.57 -12.29
C ALA A 46 7.76 -6.63 -12.88
N THR A 47 7.20 -7.82 -13.01
CA THR A 47 5.80 -8.03 -13.37
C THR A 47 4.87 -7.54 -12.24
N PRO A 48 3.61 -7.16 -12.55
CA PRO A 48 2.63 -6.82 -11.52
C PRO A 48 2.46 -7.90 -10.44
N ASP A 49 2.56 -9.17 -10.81
CA ASP A 49 2.44 -10.30 -9.87
C ASP A 49 3.63 -10.39 -8.92
N GLU A 50 4.85 -10.16 -9.40
CA GLU A 50 6.05 -10.11 -8.55
C GLU A 50 5.98 -8.96 -7.55
N ILE A 51 5.57 -7.77 -7.99
CA ILE A 51 5.37 -6.61 -7.12
C ILE A 51 4.29 -6.91 -6.07
N THR A 52 3.18 -7.51 -6.49
CA THR A 52 2.08 -7.87 -5.61
C THR A 52 2.52 -8.93 -4.59
N ALA A 53 3.32 -9.92 -4.99
CA ALA A 53 3.85 -10.94 -4.11
C ALA A 53 4.72 -10.33 -2.99
N VAL A 54 5.57 -9.36 -3.32
CA VAL A 54 6.41 -8.65 -2.34
C VAL A 54 5.59 -7.75 -1.41
N LEU A 55 4.60 -7.03 -1.94
CA LEU A 55 3.77 -6.11 -1.14
C LEU A 55 2.73 -6.82 -0.27
N ARG A 56 2.25 -8.00 -0.68
CA ARG A 56 1.18 -8.76 -0.01
C ARG A 56 1.35 -8.86 1.51
N PRO A 57 2.48 -9.34 2.07
CA PRO A 57 2.63 -9.46 3.52
C PRO A 57 2.55 -8.11 4.24
N LEU A 58 3.11 -7.04 3.66
CA LEU A 58 3.07 -5.70 4.22
C LEU A 58 1.64 -5.15 4.26
N ILE A 59 0.89 -5.31 3.17
CA ILE A 59 -0.50 -4.88 3.11
C ILE A 59 -1.37 -5.67 4.10
N HIS A 60 -1.14 -6.98 4.27
CA HIS A 60 -1.84 -7.77 5.28
C HIS A 60 -1.57 -7.28 6.70
N ALA A 61 -0.32 -6.99 7.06
CA ALA A 61 0.03 -6.45 8.38
C ALA A 61 -0.66 -5.10 8.64
N LEU A 62 -0.67 -4.21 7.65
CA LEU A 62 -1.35 -2.91 7.75
C LEU A 62 -2.87 -3.06 7.92
N VAL A 63 -3.49 -4.01 7.23
CA VAL A 63 -4.92 -4.30 7.36
C VAL A 63 -5.27 -4.93 8.70
N ALA A 64 -4.49 -5.93 9.14
CA ALA A 64 -4.72 -6.64 10.40
C ALA A 64 -4.51 -5.74 11.63
N GLY A 65 -3.63 -4.74 11.52
CA GLY A 65 -3.29 -3.87 12.66
C GLY A 65 -2.34 -4.55 13.65
N GLU A 66 -1.57 -5.51 13.17
CA GLU A 66 -0.56 -6.22 13.93
C GLU A 66 0.69 -5.32 14.01
N GLY A 67 0.92 -4.76 15.20
CA GLY A 67 2.06 -3.93 15.56
C GLY A 67 2.28 -3.97 17.06
#